data_AF-C8X0F3-F1
#
_entry.id   AF-C8X0F3-F1
#
_cell.length_a   1.000
_cell.length_b   1.000
_cell.length_c   1.000
_cell.angle_alpha   90.00
_cell.angle_beta   90.00
_cell.angle_gamma   90.00
#
_symmetry.space_group_name_H-M   'P 1'
#
loop_
_entity.id
_entity.type
_entity.pdbx_description
1 polymer ?
#
loop_
_entity_poly.entity_id
_entity_poly.type
_entity_poly.pdbx_seq_one_letter_code
_entity_poly.pdbx_strand_id
1 'polypeptide(L)'
;MFRNLLPSLRREQSGLAYREDPFTEMMERFFRSPFEGFPREFGDFPSIDLSETDKDIVVKAEMPGMEPEDIDLSVEGGSLIIKGEKKRETEDHNENYHRIERSYGSFYRTIALPSQVDEANVKANFKRGVLQITLPKKENTQGKKIAIET
;
A
#
# COMPACT_ATOMS: atom_id res chain seq x y z
N MET A 1 -11.86 56.33 39.99
CA MET A 1 -10.81 55.65 40.78
C MET A 1 -10.90 54.15 40.52
N PHE A 2 -9.75 53.53 40.36
CA PHE A 2 -9.51 52.25 39.70
C PHE A 2 -10.03 51.03 40.50
N ARG A 3 -10.60 50.05 39.79
CA ARG A 3 -10.76 48.67 40.26
C ARG A 3 -9.80 47.78 39.47
N ASN A 4 -8.89 47.14 40.19
CA ASN A 4 -8.08 46.01 39.73
C ASN A 4 -8.97 44.88 39.19
N LEU A 5 -8.52 44.20 38.14
CA LEU A 5 -8.76 42.78 37.89
C LEU A 5 -7.67 42.28 36.93
N LEU A 6 -6.67 41.61 37.51
CA LEU A 6 -5.69 40.80 36.78
C LEU A 6 -6.43 39.63 36.10
N PRO A 7 -6.16 39.32 34.82
CA PRO A 7 -6.70 38.14 34.18
C PRO A 7 -5.99 36.90 34.74
N SER A 8 -6.77 35.97 35.29
CA SER A 8 -6.30 34.64 35.64
C SER A 8 -5.86 33.91 34.36
N LEU A 9 -4.59 33.50 34.35
CA LEU A 9 -4.00 32.63 33.34
C LEU A 9 -4.75 31.30 33.29
N ARG A 10 -5.64 31.16 32.31
CA ARG A 10 -6.17 29.86 31.89
C ARG A 10 -5.07 29.15 31.11
N ARG A 11 -4.35 28.25 31.79
CA ARG A 11 -3.41 27.32 31.16
C ARG A 11 -4.23 26.36 30.29
N GLU A 12 -4.35 26.65 28.99
CA GLU A 12 -4.73 25.64 28.02
C GLU A 12 -3.66 24.55 28.06
N GLN A 13 -4.03 23.39 28.60
CA GLN A 13 -3.32 22.17 28.33
C GLN A 13 -3.74 21.75 26.92
N SER A 14 -3.00 22.21 25.91
CA SER A 14 -3.03 21.62 24.58
C SER A 14 -2.36 20.24 24.66
N GLY A 15 -3.15 19.23 25.00
CA GLY A 15 -2.80 17.86 24.68
C GLY A 15 -2.75 17.77 23.16
N LEU A 16 -1.54 17.84 22.60
CA LEU A 16 -1.28 17.46 21.23
C LEU A 16 -1.55 15.95 21.16
N ALA A 17 -2.81 15.61 20.86
CA ALA A 17 -3.13 14.30 20.35
C ALA A 17 -2.29 14.14 19.09
N TYR A 18 -1.25 13.31 19.15
CA TYR A 18 -0.61 12.79 17.96
C TYR A 18 -1.73 12.10 17.19
N ARG A 19 -2.28 12.79 16.19
CA ARG A 19 -3.12 12.16 15.19
C ARG A 19 -2.17 11.20 14.50
N GLU A 20 -2.29 9.91 14.82
CA GLU A 20 -1.43 8.92 14.21
C GLU A 20 -1.56 9.07 12.69
N ASP A 21 -0.40 9.17 12.03
CA ASP A 21 -0.35 9.28 10.57
C ASP A 21 -1.12 8.07 10.01
N PRO A 22 -2.09 8.26 9.10
CA PRO A 22 -2.78 7.16 8.44
C PRO A 22 -1.83 6.09 7.88
N PHE A 23 -0.60 6.48 7.53
CA PHE A 23 0.48 5.56 7.16
C PHE A 23 0.94 4.66 8.33
N THR A 24 1.09 5.21 9.53
CA THR A 24 1.49 4.46 10.73
C THR A 24 0.40 3.46 11.15
N GLU A 25 -0.86 3.88 11.15
CA GLU A 25 -1.98 2.98 11.44
C GLU A 25 -2.09 1.83 10.42
N MET A 26 -1.86 2.15 9.14
CA MET A 26 -1.77 1.18 8.06
C MET A 26 -0.67 0.15 8.37
N MET A 27 0.56 0.59 8.61
CA MET A 27 1.69 -0.30 8.90
C MET A 27 1.44 -1.17 10.14
N GLU A 28 0.90 -0.61 11.22
CA GLU A 28 0.51 -1.37 12.42
C GLU A 28 -0.50 -2.48 12.11
N ARG A 29 -1.50 -2.20 11.27
CA ARG A 29 -2.51 -3.18 10.90
C ARG A 29 -1.95 -4.29 10.02
N PHE A 30 -1.02 -3.97 9.13
CA PHE A 30 -0.24 -4.95 8.37
C PHE A 30 0.57 -5.87 9.27
N PHE A 31 1.30 -5.30 10.24
CA PHE A 31 2.09 -6.10 11.19
C PHE A 31 1.22 -7.06 12.00
N ARG A 32 -0.01 -6.67 12.35
CA ARG A 32 -0.93 -7.51 13.13
C ARG A 32 -1.62 -8.59 12.29
N SER A 33 -1.90 -8.34 11.01
CA SER A 33 -2.64 -9.28 10.17
C SER A 33 -2.25 -9.16 8.68
N PRO A 34 -1.11 -9.74 8.27
CA PRO A 34 -0.54 -9.54 6.94
C PRO A 34 -1.39 -10.13 5.80
N PHE A 35 -2.34 -11.03 6.12
CA PHE A 35 -3.20 -11.71 5.15
C PHE A 35 -4.66 -11.21 5.13
N GLU A 36 -5.09 -10.39 6.10
CA GLU A 36 -6.48 -9.86 6.13
C GLU A 36 -6.67 -8.59 5.28
N GLY A 37 -5.59 -8.05 4.71
CA GLY A 37 -5.63 -6.86 3.87
C GLY A 37 -5.89 -5.55 4.65
N PHE A 38 -5.60 -4.43 3.99
CA PHE A 38 -5.79 -3.09 4.56
C PHE A 38 -7.29 -2.70 4.63
N PRO A 39 -7.69 -1.80 5.55
CA PRO A 39 -9.04 -1.25 5.55
C PRO A 39 -9.32 -0.57 4.21
N ARG A 40 -10.54 -0.75 3.69
CA ARG A 40 -11.03 -0.25 2.38
C ARG A 40 -10.97 1.28 2.19
N GLU A 41 -10.51 2.04 3.18
CA GLU A 41 -10.55 3.52 3.18
C GLU A 41 -9.54 4.18 2.22
N PHE A 42 -8.52 3.45 1.74
CA PHE A 42 -7.58 3.94 0.69
C PHE A 42 -7.96 3.54 -0.75
N GLY A 43 -9.15 2.95 -0.93
CA GLY A 43 -9.63 2.47 -2.23
C GLY A 43 -9.01 1.12 -2.62
N ASP A 44 -9.81 0.26 -3.22
CA ASP A 44 -9.40 -1.08 -3.70
C ASP A 44 -8.58 -1.03 -5.00
N PHE A 45 -8.12 0.15 -5.43
CA PHE A 45 -7.35 0.35 -6.65
C PHE A 45 -5.82 0.31 -6.38
N PRO A 46 -5.03 -0.35 -7.24
CA PRO A 46 -5.47 -1.31 -8.26
C PRO A 46 -6.09 -2.57 -7.63
N SER A 47 -7.04 -3.20 -8.31
CA SER A 47 -7.45 -4.56 -7.95
C SER A 47 -6.29 -5.51 -8.25
N ILE A 48 -6.04 -6.47 -7.36
CA ILE A 48 -4.89 -7.38 -7.48
C ILE A 48 -5.28 -8.84 -7.33
N ASP A 49 -4.52 -9.69 -8.03
CA ASP A 49 -4.43 -11.13 -7.77
C ASP A 49 -3.04 -11.46 -7.25
N LEU A 50 -2.97 -12.25 -6.18
CA LEU A 50 -1.73 -12.84 -5.66
C LEU A 50 -1.83 -14.37 -5.80
N SER A 51 -0.85 -14.96 -6.48
CA SER A 51 -0.77 -16.41 -6.69
C SER A 51 0.67 -16.88 -6.54
N GLU A 52 0.88 -18.18 -6.40
CA GLU A 52 2.22 -18.76 -6.38
C GLU A 52 2.29 -20.07 -7.15
N THR A 53 3.49 -20.38 -7.62
CA THR A 53 3.92 -21.70 -8.08
C THR A 53 4.96 -22.25 -7.10
N ASP A 54 5.54 -23.42 -7.41
CA ASP A 54 6.66 -23.95 -6.63
C ASP A 54 7.88 -23.02 -6.62
N LYS A 55 8.06 -22.21 -7.67
CA LYS A 55 9.26 -21.40 -7.89
C LYS A 55 9.05 -19.91 -7.72
N ASP A 56 7.86 -19.42 -8.00
CA ASP A 56 7.60 -17.99 -8.13
C ASP A 56 6.35 -17.57 -7.38
N ILE A 57 6.37 -16.36 -6.84
CA ILE A 57 5.18 -15.61 -6.45
C ILE A 57 4.82 -14.71 -7.64
N VAL A 58 3.54 -14.64 -7.99
CA VAL A 58 3.05 -13.83 -9.11
C VAL A 58 1.94 -12.91 -8.63
N VAL A 59 2.16 -11.61 -8.80
CA VAL A 59 1.17 -10.55 -8.53
C VAL A 59 0.71 -9.96 -9.85
N LYS A 60 -0.60 -9.81 -10.02
CA LYS A 60 -1.20 -9.08 -11.14
C LYS A 60 -2.02 -7.92 -10.61
N ALA A 61 -1.88 -6.74 -11.19
CA ALA A 61 -2.61 -5.54 -10.80
C ALA A 61 -3.26 -4.88 -12.02
N GLU A 62 -4.56 -4.59 -11.93
CA GLU A 62 -5.30 -3.89 -12.98
C GLU A 62 -5.10 -2.38 -12.88
N MET A 63 -4.45 -1.81 -13.89
CA MET A 63 -4.10 -0.38 -13.97
C MET A 63 -4.38 0.18 -15.39
N PRO A 64 -5.62 0.13 -15.88
CA PRO A 64 -5.94 0.62 -17.21
C PRO A 64 -5.82 2.14 -17.30
N GLY A 65 -5.24 2.62 -18.41
CA GLY A 65 -5.04 4.05 -18.70
C GLY A 65 -3.89 4.68 -17.91
N MET A 66 -2.90 3.88 -17.54
CA MET A 66 -1.64 4.32 -16.94
C MET A 66 -0.48 3.90 -17.83
N GLU A 67 0.62 4.64 -17.78
CA GLU A 67 1.88 4.24 -18.40
C GLU A 67 2.83 3.64 -17.34
N PRO A 68 3.83 2.82 -17.74
CA PRO A 68 4.79 2.24 -16.80
C PRO A 68 5.50 3.29 -15.93
N GLU A 69 5.74 4.48 -16.46
CA GLU A 69 6.42 5.57 -15.76
C GLU A 69 5.57 6.19 -14.64
N ASP A 70 4.26 5.95 -14.63
CA ASP A 70 3.35 6.38 -13.56
C ASP A 70 3.37 5.42 -12.34
N ILE A 71 4.14 4.33 -12.41
CA ILE A 71 4.14 3.24 -11.43
C ILE A 71 5.51 3.05 -10.81
N ASP A 72 5.57 3.10 -9.48
CA ASP A 72 6.74 2.78 -8.67
C ASP A 72 6.55 1.41 -7.99
N LEU A 73 7.58 0.57 -8.06
CA LEU A 73 7.60 -0.78 -7.51
C LEU A 73 8.82 -0.96 -6.61
N SER A 74 8.60 -1.41 -5.38
CA SER A 74 9.67 -1.83 -4.48
C SER A 74 9.33 -3.11 -3.73
N VAL A 75 10.36 -3.85 -3.31
CA VAL A 75 10.23 -4.98 -2.38
C VAL A 75 11.00 -4.63 -1.12
N GLU A 76 10.30 -4.52 0.00
CA GLU A 76 10.86 -4.08 1.27
C GLU A 76 10.24 -4.87 2.42
N GLY A 77 11.06 -5.38 3.34
CA GLY A 77 10.57 -6.04 4.55
C GLY A 77 9.65 -7.25 4.31
N GLY A 78 9.88 -8.00 3.24
CA GLY A 78 9.03 -9.14 2.86
C GLY A 78 7.69 -8.74 2.23
N SER A 79 7.56 -7.50 1.76
CA SER A 79 6.36 -6.98 1.11
C SER A 79 6.69 -6.43 -0.27
N LEU A 80 5.78 -6.63 -1.22
CA LEU A 80 5.75 -5.88 -2.47
C LEU A 80 4.95 -4.59 -2.26
N ILE A 81 5.53 -3.47 -2.65
CA ILE A 81 4.90 -2.16 -2.58
C ILE A 81 4.68 -1.64 -4.00
N ILE A 82 3.46 -1.21 -4.29
CA ILE A 82 3.04 -0.66 -5.58
C ILE A 82 2.46 0.74 -5.35
N LYS A 83 3.10 1.77 -5.89
CA LYS A 83 2.68 3.17 -5.74
C LYS A 83 2.53 3.84 -7.10
N GLY A 84 1.79 4.92 -7.15
CA GLY A 84 1.64 5.71 -8.37
C GLY A 84 0.46 6.66 -8.29
N GLU A 85 0.17 7.32 -9.41
CA GLU A 85 -0.98 8.22 -9.53
C GLU A 85 -1.69 8.02 -10.86
N LYS A 86 -2.97 7.65 -10.78
CA LYS A 86 -3.83 7.59 -11.97
C LYS A 86 -4.48 8.94 -12.19
N LYS A 87 -3.93 9.72 -13.11
CA LYS A 87 -4.45 11.03 -13.44
C LYS A 87 -5.85 10.94 -14.04
N ARG A 88 -6.71 11.87 -13.64
CA ARG A 88 -7.96 12.12 -14.34
C ARG A 88 -7.63 13.02 -15.52
N GLU A 89 -8.05 12.63 -16.73
CA GLU A 89 -8.13 13.54 -17.86
C GLU A 89 -9.11 14.65 -17.46
N THR A 90 -8.57 15.76 -16.99
CA THR A 90 -9.33 16.90 -16.50
C THR A 90 -8.96 18.08 -17.39
N GLU A 91 -9.17 17.95 -18.70
CA GLU A 91 -8.92 19.05 -19.64
C GLU A 91 -10.18 19.60 -20.30
N ASP A 92 -11.33 18.92 -20.25
CA ASP A 92 -12.57 19.54 -20.69
C ASP A 92 -13.38 20.08 -19.50
N HIS A 93 -13.20 21.37 -19.22
CA HIS A 93 -14.16 22.18 -18.46
C HIS A 93 -15.58 22.22 -19.08
N ASN A 94 -15.79 21.49 -20.18
CA ASN A 94 -17.04 21.38 -20.93
C ASN A 94 -17.77 20.03 -20.71
N GLU A 95 -17.23 19.10 -19.93
CA GLU A 95 -17.89 17.81 -19.69
C GLU A 95 -18.84 17.82 -18.48
N ASN A 96 -20.13 17.63 -18.75
CA ASN A 96 -21.14 17.35 -17.72
C ASN A 96 -21.23 15.85 -17.46
N TYR A 97 -20.49 15.36 -16.46
CA TYR A 97 -20.55 13.95 -16.08
C TYR A 97 -21.92 13.58 -15.49
N HIS A 98 -22.61 12.62 -16.09
CA HIS A 98 -23.78 11.99 -15.48
C HIS A 98 -23.38 10.94 -14.43
N ARG A 99 -22.18 10.33 -14.55
CA ARG A 99 -21.66 9.34 -13.60
C ARG A 99 -20.15 9.16 -13.74
N ILE A 100 -19.47 8.89 -12.63
CA ILE A 100 -18.04 8.53 -12.57
C ILE A 100 -17.90 7.27 -11.70
N GLU A 101 -17.45 6.18 -12.31
CA GLU A 101 -17.20 4.90 -11.62
C GLU A 101 -15.71 4.53 -11.62
N ARG A 102 -14.92 5.14 -12.52
CA ARG A 102 -13.48 4.93 -12.64
C ARG A 102 -12.75 5.51 -11.43
N SER A 103 -11.78 4.77 -10.91
CA SER A 103 -10.85 5.25 -9.87
C SER A 103 -9.77 6.16 -10.47
N TYR A 104 -9.44 7.23 -9.75
CA TYR A 104 -8.39 8.20 -10.06
C TYR A 104 -7.71 8.65 -8.77
N GLY A 105 -6.54 9.27 -8.89
CA GLY A 105 -5.73 9.77 -7.79
C GLY A 105 -4.53 8.87 -7.47
N SER A 106 -3.82 9.23 -6.40
CA SER A 106 -2.67 8.48 -5.91
C SER A 106 -3.12 7.16 -5.27
N PHE A 107 -2.33 6.11 -5.47
CA PHE A 107 -2.54 4.82 -4.82
C PHE A 107 -1.24 4.33 -4.17
N TYR A 108 -1.43 3.52 -3.14
CA TYR A 108 -0.37 2.88 -2.38
C TYR A 108 -0.86 1.51 -1.92
N ARG A 109 -0.27 0.44 -2.45
CA ARG A 109 -0.60 -0.93 -2.08
C ARG A 109 0.62 -1.62 -1.52
N THR A 110 0.50 -2.10 -0.29
CA THR A 110 1.46 -3.06 0.29
C THR A 110 0.85 -4.45 0.20
N ILE A 111 1.65 -5.42 -0.21
CA ILE A 111 1.24 -6.82 -0.39
C ILE A 111 2.25 -7.67 0.36
N ALA A 112 1.82 -8.31 1.46
CA ALA A 112 2.66 -9.28 2.15
C ALA A 112 3.00 -10.44 1.21
N LEU A 113 4.28 -10.78 1.10
CA LEU A 113 4.69 -11.95 0.34
C LEU A 113 4.60 -13.19 1.21
N PRO A 114 4.00 -14.29 0.72
CA PRO A 114 3.86 -15.53 1.50
C PRO A 114 5.19 -16.22 1.82
N SER A 115 6.27 -15.87 1.12
CA SER A 115 7.61 -16.38 1.36
C SER A 115 8.68 -15.36 0.97
N GLN A 116 9.92 -15.60 1.40
CA GLN A 116 11.05 -14.79 0.95
C GLN A 116 11.29 -14.94 -0.55
N VAL A 117 11.63 -13.83 -1.20
CA VAL A 117 11.89 -13.76 -2.64
C VAL A 117 13.31 -13.32 -2.92
N ASP A 118 13.80 -13.67 -4.10
CA ASP A 118 15.05 -13.19 -4.65
C ASP A 118 14.82 -11.83 -5.32
N GLU A 119 14.97 -10.78 -4.53
CA GLU A 119 14.75 -9.39 -4.92
C GLU A 119 15.59 -8.96 -6.13
N ALA A 120 16.78 -9.55 -6.32
CA ALA A 120 17.66 -9.23 -7.45
C ALA A 120 17.11 -9.73 -8.80
N ASN A 121 16.18 -10.69 -8.79
CA ASN A 121 15.66 -11.34 -9.98
C ASN A 121 14.16 -11.10 -10.21
N VAL A 122 13.58 -10.12 -9.53
CA VAL A 122 12.19 -9.69 -9.74
C VAL A 122 12.03 -9.15 -11.16
N LYS A 123 10.92 -9.52 -11.81
CA LYS A 123 10.57 -9.04 -13.16
C LYS A 123 9.18 -8.45 -13.15
N ALA A 124 9.01 -7.33 -13.85
CA ALA A 124 7.72 -6.70 -14.09
C ALA A 124 7.45 -6.59 -15.59
N ASN A 125 6.21 -6.85 -16.00
CA ASN A 125 5.73 -6.62 -17.35
C ASN A 125 4.39 -5.90 -17.30
N PHE A 126 4.27 -4.81 -18.04
CA PHE A 126 3.02 -4.07 -18.16
C PHE A 126 2.47 -4.24 -19.58
N LYS A 127 1.27 -4.80 -19.68
CA LYS A 127 0.66 -5.07 -21.00
C LYS A 127 -0.85 -4.93 -20.92
N ARG A 128 -1.41 -4.12 -21.82
CA ARG A 128 -2.86 -3.92 -21.96
C ARG A 128 -3.55 -3.53 -20.64
N GLY A 129 -2.93 -2.63 -19.88
CA GLY A 129 -3.48 -2.13 -18.62
C GLY A 129 -3.36 -3.10 -17.44
N VAL A 130 -2.57 -4.18 -17.57
CA VAL A 130 -2.31 -5.12 -16.47
C VAL A 130 -0.81 -5.17 -16.21
N LEU A 131 -0.44 -4.94 -14.95
CA LEU A 131 0.91 -5.11 -14.44
C LEU A 131 1.06 -6.53 -13.89
N GLN A 132 1.98 -7.32 -14.43
CA GLN A 132 2.35 -8.62 -13.91
C GLN A 132 3.76 -8.56 -13.32
N ILE A 133 3.88 -8.92 -12.05
CA ILE A 133 5.13 -8.96 -11.29
C ILE A 133 5.41 -10.41 -10.92
N THR A 134 6.58 -10.90 -11.31
CA THR A 134 7.05 -12.26 -11.01
C THR A 134 8.23 -12.14 -10.05
N LEU A 135 8.07 -12.70 -8.86
CA LEU A 135 9.05 -12.68 -7.78
C LEU A 135 9.53 -14.11 -7.52
N PRO A 136 10.74 -14.48 -7.97
CA PRO A 136 11.28 -15.80 -7.70
C PRO A 136 11.40 -16.03 -6.20
N LYS A 137 10.97 -17.18 -5.71
CA LYS A 137 11.15 -17.57 -4.31
C LYS A 137 12.63 -17.81 -4.07
N LYS A 138 13.15 -17.36 -2.92
CA LYS A 138 14.48 -17.79 -2.47
C LYS A 138 14.46 -19.31 -2.29
N GLU A 139 15.54 -19.99 -2.68
CA GLU A 139 15.65 -21.43 -2.45
C GLU A 139 15.37 -21.72 -0.97
N ASN A 140 14.40 -22.59 -0.76
CA ASN A 140 13.89 -22.91 0.55
C ASN A 140 15.03 -23.51 1.36
N THR A 141 15.48 -22.83 2.42
CA THR A 141 16.17 -23.52 3.51
C THR A 141 15.13 -24.47 4.09
N GLN A 142 15.13 -25.73 3.62
CA GLN A 142 14.27 -26.79 4.15
C GLN A 142 14.21 -26.62 5.66
N GLY A 143 13.01 -26.42 6.20
CA GLY A 143 12.80 -26.13 7.61
C GLY A 143 13.66 -27.08 8.46
N LYS A 144 14.49 -26.50 9.34
CA LYS A 144 15.32 -27.33 10.21
C LYS A 144 14.40 -28.23 11.03
N LYS A 145 14.57 -29.54 10.90
CA LYS A 145 13.91 -30.50 11.77
C LYS A 145 14.39 -30.23 13.20
N ILE A 146 13.51 -29.77 14.06
CA ILE A 146 13.81 -29.55 15.49
C ILE A 146 13.63 -30.90 16.19
N ALA A 147 14.67 -31.34 16.89
CA ALA A 147 14.57 -32.51 17.76
C ALA A 147 13.83 -32.14 19.05
N ILE A 148 12.97 -33.04 19.54
CA ILE A 148 12.35 -32.91 20.86
C ILE A 148 13.30 -33.57 21.86
N GLU A 149 13.84 -32.79 22.80
CA GLU A 149 14.61 -33.33 23.91
C GLU A 149 13.66 -33.92 24.97
N THR A 150 14.03 -35.07 25.53
CA THR A 150 13.32 -35.76 26.63
C THR A 150 14.26 -35.95 27.80
#